data_AF-A0A359DZW8-F1
#
_entry.id   AF-A0A359DZW8-F1
#
_cell.length_a   1.000
_cell.length_b   1.000
_cell.length_c   1.000
_cell.angle_alpha   90.00
_cell.angle_beta   90.00
_cell.angle_gamma   90.00
#
_symmetry.space_group_name_H-M   'P 1'
#
loop_
_entity.id
_entity.type
_entity.pdbx_description
1 polymer ?
#
loop_
_entity_poly.entity_id
_entity_poly.type
_entity_poly.pdbx_seq_one_letter_code
_entity_poly.pdbx_strand_id
1 'polypeptide(L)'
;MKFQHLFLWIIFSVASIAACSSSENAVSDTEQEPTLQEEAQPDERISLNINEAVYFDFFKYDTTWTGDLLVYTLNDEGEKVVQSEYTSAQDSSWNDFELFVDFLKIYDLPPQNEIEGWVPDSGQLPRRVYSFEVFDGDTTRSFSYQDPDKDIRDYWQVQNLLTFVTFIQNDLRWIEAE
;
A
#
# COMPACT_ATOMS: atom_id res chain seq x y z
N MET A 1 -39.39 -58.73 -37.60
CA MET A 1 -38.66 -58.00 -38.66
C MET A 1 -37.48 -57.32 -37.97
N LYS A 2 -36.19 -57.69 -38.09
CA LYS A 2 -35.28 -57.64 -39.27
C LYS A 2 -35.28 -56.23 -39.88
N PHE A 3 -34.23 -55.40 -40.02
CA PHE A 3 -32.74 -55.44 -40.14
C PHE A 3 -32.22 -54.07 -39.58
N GLN A 4 -31.09 -53.95 -38.86
CA GLN A 4 -29.68 -53.93 -39.28
C GLN A 4 -29.19 -52.67 -40.05
N HIS A 5 -27.96 -52.27 -39.73
CA HIS A 5 -27.03 -51.27 -40.31
C HIS A 5 -26.98 -49.90 -39.61
N LEU A 6 -25.95 -49.62 -38.78
CA LEU A 6 -24.53 -49.40 -39.11
C LEU A 6 -24.36 -48.09 -39.90
N PHE A 7 -23.79 -47.06 -39.29
CA PHE A 7 -22.65 -46.35 -39.88
C PHE A 7 -21.87 -45.58 -38.82
N LEU A 8 -20.57 -45.85 -38.81
CA LEU A 8 -19.52 -45.44 -37.90
C LEU A 8 -18.48 -44.71 -38.75
N TRP A 9 -18.20 -43.46 -38.45
CA TRP A 9 -17.06 -42.66 -38.92
C TRP A 9 -16.80 -41.65 -37.79
N ILE A 10 -15.76 -41.67 -36.95
CA ILE A 10 -14.33 -42.02 -37.05
C ILE A 10 -13.51 -41.11 -38.00
N ILE A 11 -13.00 -40.04 -37.35
CA ILE A 11 -11.64 -39.44 -37.34
C ILE A 11 -11.12 -38.61 -38.54
N PHE A 12 -10.30 -37.62 -38.13
CA PHE A 12 -9.08 -37.04 -38.72
C PHE A 12 -9.27 -35.64 -39.33
N SER A 13 -9.00 -34.57 -38.57
CA SER A 13 -7.69 -33.94 -38.29
C SER A 13 -7.33 -32.88 -39.33
N VAL A 14 -7.10 -31.64 -38.88
CA VAL A 14 -6.02 -30.81 -39.41
C VAL A 14 -5.38 -30.08 -38.23
N ALA A 15 -4.22 -30.59 -37.82
CA ALA A 15 -3.23 -29.84 -37.08
C ALA A 15 -2.58 -28.84 -38.04
N SER A 16 -2.57 -27.56 -37.67
CA SER A 16 -1.66 -26.58 -38.28
C SER A 16 -0.44 -26.47 -37.40
N ILE A 17 0.53 -27.34 -37.66
CA ILE A 17 1.92 -27.19 -37.22
C ILE A 17 2.55 -26.21 -38.22
N ALA A 18 2.75 -24.96 -37.82
CA ALA A 18 3.70 -24.11 -38.53
C ALA A 18 5.09 -24.51 -38.03
N ALA A 19 5.83 -25.20 -38.90
CA ALA A 19 7.17 -25.67 -38.65
C ALA A 19 8.22 -24.56 -38.90
N CYS A 20 9.17 -24.51 -37.97
CA CYS A 20 10.63 -24.38 -38.15
C CYS A 20 11.24 -23.18 -38.90
N SER A 21 12.17 -22.51 -38.20
CA SER A 21 13.56 -22.43 -38.69
C SER A 21 14.53 -22.68 -37.54
N SER A 22 15.47 -23.57 -37.81
CA SER A 22 16.55 -24.07 -36.95
C SER A 22 17.84 -23.34 -37.32
N SER A 23 18.67 -23.00 -36.32
CA SER A 23 20.10 -22.76 -36.49
C SER A 23 20.83 -23.30 -35.25
N GLU A 24 21.93 -24.00 -35.52
CA GLU A 24 22.73 -24.85 -34.64
C GLU A 24 23.29 -24.21 -33.37
N ASN A 25 23.56 -25.10 -32.41
CA ASN A 25 24.23 -24.92 -31.13
C ASN A 25 25.47 -23.99 -31.16
N ALA A 26 25.49 -23.03 -30.25
CA ALA A 26 26.70 -22.59 -29.58
C ALA A 26 26.50 -22.77 -28.06
N VAL A 27 27.30 -23.65 -27.47
CA VAL A 27 27.50 -23.73 -26.02
C VAL A 27 28.05 -22.37 -25.59
N SER A 28 27.33 -21.70 -24.69
CA SER A 28 27.89 -20.64 -23.87
C SER A 28 27.24 -20.75 -22.50
N ASP A 29 28.02 -21.15 -21.50
CA ASP A 29 27.71 -20.91 -20.11
C ASP A 29 27.33 -19.44 -19.97
N THR A 30 26.10 -19.16 -19.58
CA THR A 30 25.72 -17.86 -19.04
C THR A 30 24.67 -18.13 -17.99
N GLU A 31 25.11 -17.86 -16.76
CA GLU A 31 24.38 -17.76 -15.51
C GLU A 31 22.88 -17.52 -15.73
N GLN A 32 22.08 -18.45 -15.24
CA GLN A 32 20.66 -18.28 -15.06
C GLN A 32 20.48 -17.10 -14.08
N GLU A 33 20.18 -15.92 -14.62
CA GLU A 33 19.77 -14.77 -13.81
C GLU A 33 18.66 -15.22 -12.85
N PRO A 34 18.73 -14.85 -11.56
CA PRO A 34 17.71 -15.22 -10.60
C PRO A 34 16.38 -14.64 -11.11
N THR A 35 15.39 -15.51 -11.20
CA THR A 35 14.01 -15.12 -11.46
C THR A 35 13.65 -14.08 -10.40
N LEU A 36 13.46 -12.82 -10.80
CA LEU A 36 12.96 -11.77 -9.93
C LEU A 36 11.70 -12.33 -9.27
N GLN A 37 11.77 -12.59 -7.96
CA GLN A 37 10.59 -12.86 -7.17
C GLN A 37 9.74 -11.61 -7.29
N GLU A 38 8.60 -11.74 -7.99
CA GLU A 38 7.57 -10.72 -8.01
C GLU A 38 7.17 -10.51 -6.55
N GLU A 39 7.62 -9.40 -5.95
CA GLU A 39 7.20 -9.02 -4.61
C GLU A 39 5.67 -9.04 -4.61
N ALA A 40 5.09 -9.82 -3.71
CA ALA A 40 3.65 -9.90 -3.58
C ALA A 40 3.12 -8.48 -3.40
N GLN A 41 2.17 -8.07 -4.25
CA GLN A 41 1.50 -6.79 -4.07
C GLN A 41 0.59 -6.89 -2.85
N PRO A 42 0.52 -5.86 -2.00
CA PRO A 42 -0.39 -5.85 -0.87
C PRO A 42 -1.84 -5.80 -1.33
N ASP A 43 -2.74 -6.42 -0.59
CA ASP A 43 -4.19 -6.33 -0.81
C ASP A 43 -4.70 -4.93 -0.47
N GLU A 44 -4.14 -4.32 0.58
CA GLU A 44 -4.44 -2.95 1.00
C GLU A 44 -3.17 -2.24 1.46
N ARG A 45 -3.10 -0.92 1.23
CA ARG A 45 -2.00 -0.08 1.69
C ARG A 45 -2.49 1.23 2.29
N ILE A 46 -1.89 1.66 3.39
CA ILE A 46 -2.05 3.00 3.96
C ILE A 46 -0.66 3.61 4.11
N SER A 47 -0.38 4.67 3.37
CA SER A 47 0.83 5.47 3.52
C SER A 47 0.48 6.79 4.17
N LEU A 48 1.18 7.13 5.25
CA LEU A 48 1.05 8.39 5.96
C LEU A 48 2.41 9.07 6.08
N ASN A 49 2.49 10.30 5.59
CA ASN A 49 3.61 11.18 5.84
C ASN A 49 3.21 12.36 6.73
N ILE A 50 4.08 12.69 7.70
CA ILE A 50 3.98 13.88 8.54
C ILE A 50 5.17 14.79 8.22
N ASN A 51 4.88 16.00 7.72
CA ASN A 51 5.85 17.06 7.42
C ASN A 51 7.05 16.62 6.55
N GLU A 52 6.88 15.64 5.67
CA GLU A 52 7.95 15.04 4.86
C GLU A 52 9.12 14.46 5.68
N ALA A 53 8.93 14.30 7.00
CA ALA A 53 9.97 13.89 7.95
C ALA A 53 9.71 12.51 8.57
N VAL A 54 8.44 12.16 8.80
CA VAL A 54 8.05 10.86 9.36
C VAL A 54 7.12 10.15 8.39
N TYR A 55 7.44 8.92 8.03
CA TYR A 55 6.67 8.09 7.10
C TYR A 55 6.24 6.82 7.81
N PHE A 56 4.97 6.49 7.70
CA PHE A 56 4.40 5.22 8.08
C PHE A 56 3.84 4.59 6.80
N ASP A 57 4.23 3.36 6.53
CA ASP A 57 3.64 2.56 5.46
C ASP A 57 3.06 1.30 6.09
N PHE A 58 1.77 1.06 5.89
CA PHE A 58 1.06 -0.11 6.38
C PHE A 58 0.61 -0.95 5.19
N PHE A 59 0.83 -2.25 5.27
CA PHE A 59 0.54 -3.20 4.20
C PHE A 59 -0.30 -4.33 4.74
N LYS A 60 -1.35 -4.70 4.01
CA LYS A 60 -2.15 -5.88 4.29
C LYS A 60 -1.84 -6.97 3.28
N TYR A 61 -1.55 -8.16 3.78
CA TYR A 61 -1.43 -9.38 2.99
C TYR A 61 -2.37 -10.43 3.60
N ASP A 62 -3.36 -10.86 2.82
CA ASP A 62 -4.51 -11.65 3.23
C ASP A 62 -5.25 -11.01 4.42
N THR A 63 -4.94 -11.47 5.63
CA THR A 63 -5.56 -11.01 6.89
C THR A 63 -4.55 -10.35 7.83
N THR A 64 -3.31 -10.18 7.39
CA THR A 64 -2.21 -9.74 8.25
C THR A 64 -1.76 -8.36 7.86
N TRP A 65 -1.73 -7.45 8.83
CA TRP A 65 -1.14 -6.13 8.69
C TRP A 65 0.32 -6.13 9.14
N THR A 66 1.17 -5.54 8.29
CA THR A 66 2.53 -5.16 8.62
C THR A 66 2.69 -3.66 8.43
N GLY A 67 3.82 -3.12 8.88
CA GLY A 67 4.16 -1.76 8.53
C GLY A 67 5.59 -1.40 8.81
N ASP A 68 6.01 -0.32 8.17
CA ASP A 68 7.34 0.27 8.26
C ASP A 68 7.22 1.73 8.71
N LEU A 69 8.19 2.17 9.50
CA LEU A 69 8.30 3.53 9.99
C LEU A 69 9.69 4.06 9.69
N LEU A 70 9.73 5.11 8.87
CA LEU A 70 10.95 5.84 8.52
C LEU A 70 10.92 7.24 9.10
N VAL A 71 11.96 7.58 9.86
CA VAL A 71 12.19 8.92 10.36
C VAL A 71 13.38 9.51 9.63
N TYR A 72 13.19 10.68 9.03
CA TYR A 72 14.22 11.39 8.29
C TYR A 72 14.68 12.64 9.03
N THR A 73 15.94 12.99 8.80
CA THR A 73 16.55 14.25 9.21
C THR A 73 17.21 14.92 8.01
N LEU A 74 17.69 16.15 8.17
CA LEU A 74 18.57 16.79 7.20
C LEU A 74 20.03 16.58 7.59
N ASN A 75 20.90 16.31 6.61
CA ASN A 75 22.36 16.34 6.79
C ASN A 75 22.91 17.78 6.74
N ASP A 76 24.23 17.94 6.83
CA ASP A 76 24.89 19.26 6.80
C ASP A 76 24.70 20.01 5.47
N GLU A 77 24.33 19.31 4.40
CA GLU A 77 24.04 19.86 3.06
C GLU A 77 22.56 20.20 2.88
N GLY A 78 21.72 19.94 3.89
CA GLY A 78 20.27 20.13 3.82
C GLY A 78 19.53 19.05 3.03
N GLU A 79 20.18 17.92 2.76
CA GLU A 79 19.56 16.77 2.10
C GLU A 79 18.89 15.85 3.10
N LYS A 80 17.77 15.26 2.69
CA LYS A 80 17.00 14.33 3.49
C LYS A 80 17.70 12.98 3.58
N VAL A 81 18.02 12.54 4.80
CA VAL A 81 18.67 11.26 5.10
C VAL A 81 17.87 10.49 6.13
N VAL A 82 17.82 9.16 6.01
CA VAL A 82 17.16 8.29 6.99
C VAL A 82 17.92 8.40 8.32
N GLN A 83 17.22 8.81 9.37
CA GLN A 83 17.73 8.85 10.74
C GLN A 83 17.48 7.52 11.44
N SER A 84 16.30 6.94 11.25
CA SER A 84 15.88 5.70 11.89
C SER A 84 14.86 4.98 11.03
N GLU A 85 14.94 3.65 11.08
CA GLU A 85 14.05 2.74 10.36
C GLU A 85 13.54 1.70 11.35
N TYR A 86 12.24 1.44 11.29
CA TYR A 86 11.56 0.48 12.14
C TYR A 86 10.58 -0.33 11.32
N THR A 87 10.31 -1.55 11.78
CA THR A 87 9.24 -2.39 11.28
C THR A 87 8.29 -2.78 12.41
N SER A 88 7.08 -3.20 12.03
CA SER A 88 6.04 -3.68 12.92
C SER A 88 6.54 -4.81 13.84
N ALA A 89 6.24 -4.72 15.14
CA ALA A 89 6.66 -5.73 16.12
C ALA A 89 5.95 -7.10 15.98
N GLN A 90 4.87 -7.16 15.19
CA GLN A 90 4.04 -8.35 15.00
C GLN A 90 3.55 -8.95 16.34
N ASP A 91 3.22 -8.07 17.30
CA ASP A 91 2.69 -8.43 18.61
C ASP A 91 1.22 -8.03 18.79
N SER A 92 0.68 -8.23 19.99
CA SER A 92 -0.74 -7.98 20.26
C SER A 92 -1.20 -6.53 20.06
N SER A 93 -0.28 -5.55 19.96
CA SER A 93 -0.66 -4.17 19.65
C SER A 93 -1.24 -4.02 18.22
N TRP A 94 -0.89 -4.94 17.32
CA TRP A 94 -1.32 -4.93 15.92
C TRP A 94 -2.65 -5.64 15.69
N ASN A 95 -3.14 -6.44 16.65
CA ASN A 95 -4.36 -7.22 16.51
C ASN A 95 -5.61 -6.36 16.24
N ASP A 96 -5.63 -5.14 16.78
CA ASP A 96 -6.78 -4.23 16.64
C ASP A 96 -6.58 -3.20 15.50
N PHE A 97 -5.49 -3.29 14.73
CA PHE A 97 -5.16 -2.30 13.71
C PHE A 97 -6.28 -2.14 12.67
N GLU A 98 -6.76 -3.24 12.11
CA GLU A 98 -7.86 -3.24 11.14
C GLU A 98 -9.14 -2.64 11.74
N LEU A 99 -9.48 -3.01 12.98
CA LEU A 99 -10.64 -2.47 13.68
C LEU A 99 -10.56 -0.95 13.86
N PHE A 100 -9.36 -0.41 14.14
CA PHE A 100 -9.13 1.03 14.23
C PHE A 100 -9.25 1.71 12.87
N VAL A 101 -8.66 1.12 11.82
CA VAL A 101 -8.76 1.63 10.44
C VAL A 101 -10.23 1.75 10.00
N ASP A 102 -11.01 0.70 10.25
CA ASP A 102 -12.44 0.66 9.93
C ASP A 102 -13.26 1.64 10.77
N PHE A 103 -13.04 1.64 12.09
CA PHE A 103 -13.76 2.52 13.01
C PHE A 103 -13.54 4.00 12.70
N LEU A 104 -12.29 4.37 12.39
CA LEU A 104 -11.90 5.73 12.04
C LEU A 104 -12.18 6.08 10.58
N LYS A 105 -12.60 5.12 9.77
CA LYS A 105 -12.96 5.29 8.35
C LYS A 105 -11.83 5.91 7.53
N ILE A 106 -10.60 5.41 7.71
CA ILE A 106 -9.40 5.99 7.07
C ILE A 106 -9.53 6.02 5.54
N TYR A 107 -10.10 4.96 4.96
CA TYR A 107 -10.39 4.86 3.52
C TYR A 107 -11.47 5.83 3.01
N ASP A 108 -12.25 6.43 3.90
CA ASP A 108 -13.35 7.34 3.52
C ASP A 108 -13.07 8.81 3.89
N LEU A 109 -11.98 9.11 4.61
CA LEU A 109 -11.67 10.49 5.02
C LEU A 109 -11.59 11.41 3.79
N PRO A 110 -12.44 12.44 3.65
CA PRO A 110 -12.38 13.33 2.50
C PRO A 110 -11.12 14.20 2.53
N PRO A 111 -10.68 14.75 1.38
CA PRO A 111 -9.73 15.85 1.35
C PRO A 111 -10.17 17.02 2.23
N GLN A 112 -9.22 17.70 2.89
CA GLN A 112 -9.54 18.79 3.82
C GLN A 112 -10.37 19.92 3.16
N ASN A 113 -10.09 20.24 1.90
CA ASN A 113 -10.80 21.27 1.14
C ASN A 113 -12.24 20.91 0.76
N GLU A 114 -12.66 19.65 0.96
CA GLU A 114 -14.02 19.18 0.72
C GLU A 114 -14.86 19.14 2.01
N ILE A 115 -14.26 19.45 3.17
CA ILE A 115 -14.95 19.51 4.45
C ILE A 115 -15.88 20.74 4.46
N GLU A 116 -17.17 20.51 4.71
CA GLU A 116 -18.18 21.57 4.73
C GLU A 116 -17.83 22.66 5.74
N GLY A 117 -17.84 23.92 5.31
CA GLY A 117 -17.51 25.07 6.17
C GLY A 117 -16.02 25.34 6.33
N TRP A 118 -15.14 24.48 5.78
CA TRP A 118 -13.71 24.72 5.80
C TRP A 118 -13.34 25.95 4.95
N VAL A 119 -12.37 26.71 5.45
CA VAL A 119 -11.78 27.85 4.76
C VAL A 119 -10.26 27.77 4.85
N PRO A 120 -9.52 28.08 3.78
CA PRO A 120 -8.06 28.05 3.81
C PRO A 120 -7.51 29.12 4.77
N ASP A 121 -6.68 28.70 5.73
CA ASP A 121 -5.93 29.62 6.57
C ASP A 121 -4.73 30.18 5.78
N SER A 122 -4.70 31.51 5.59
CA SER A 122 -3.60 32.21 4.92
C SER A 122 -2.45 32.61 5.86
N GLY A 123 -2.46 32.14 7.11
CA GLY A 123 -1.47 32.47 8.13
C GLY A 123 -0.05 31.95 7.84
N GLN A 124 0.94 32.66 8.40
CA GLN A 124 2.36 32.28 8.44
C GLN A 124 2.70 31.65 9.80
N LEU A 125 2.52 30.34 9.93
CA LEU A 125 3.03 29.54 11.03
C LEU A 125 3.52 28.21 10.46
N PRO A 126 4.43 27.48 11.15
CA PRO A 126 4.80 26.15 10.70
C PRO A 126 3.53 25.29 10.62
N ARG A 127 3.21 24.81 9.42
CA ARG A 127 2.04 23.98 9.18
C ARG A 127 2.40 22.54 9.47
N ARG A 128 1.67 21.89 10.36
CA ARG A 128 1.73 20.42 10.44
C ARG A 128 0.88 19.86 9.31
N VAL A 129 1.51 19.16 8.39
CA VAL A 129 0.89 18.54 7.22
C VAL A 129 0.91 17.04 7.40
N TYR A 130 -0.27 16.45 7.30
CA TYR A 130 -0.48 15.02 7.24
C TYR A 130 -0.92 14.68 5.82
N SER A 131 -0.13 13.88 5.11
CA SER A 131 -0.42 13.44 3.75
C SER A 131 -0.68 11.95 3.76
N PHE A 132 -1.84 11.54 3.25
CA PHE A 132 -2.25 10.15 3.14
C PHE A 132 -2.28 9.72 1.69
N GLU A 133 -1.94 8.46 1.47
CA GLU A 133 -2.31 7.69 0.30
C GLU A 133 -2.89 6.36 0.77
N VAL A 134 -4.10 6.03 0.33
CA VAL A 134 -4.80 4.80 0.69
C VAL A 134 -5.12 4.00 -0.56
N PHE A 135 -4.84 2.71 -0.51
CA PHE A 135 -5.16 1.72 -1.53
C PHE A 135 -6.00 0.60 -0.90
N ASP A 136 -7.17 0.36 -1.45
CA ASP A 136 -8.18 -0.59 -0.94
C ASP A 136 -8.24 -1.92 -1.73
N GLY A 137 -7.24 -2.17 -2.59
CA GLY A 137 -7.20 -3.32 -3.50
C GLY A 137 -7.63 -2.97 -4.93
N ASP A 138 -8.46 -1.94 -5.10
CA ASP A 138 -9.00 -1.55 -6.41
C ASP A 138 -8.58 -0.13 -6.81
N THR A 139 -8.56 0.80 -5.86
CA THR A 139 -8.36 2.22 -6.10
C THR A 139 -7.37 2.85 -5.14
N THR A 140 -6.61 3.82 -5.66
CA THR A 140 -5.71 4.65 -4.85
C THR A 140 -6.27 6.05 -4.73
N ARG A 141 -6.27 6.59 -3.50
CA ARG A 141 -6.71 7.94 -3.19
C ARG A 141 -5.68 8.62 -2.31
N SER A 142 -5.38 9.88 -2.63
CA SER A 142 -4.47 10.70 -1.83
C SER A 142 -5.17 11.94 -1.32
N PHE A 143 -4.90 12.33 -0.09
CA PHE A 143 -5.47 13.51 0.55
C PHE A 143 -4.52 14.06 1.61
N SER A 144 -4.70 15.32 2.00
CA SER A 144 -3.89 15.92 3.04
C SER A 144 -4.68 16.84 3.95
N TYR A 145 -4.17 16.98 5.17
CA TYR A 145 -4.70 17.84 6.22
C TYR A 145 -3.59 18.75 6.73
N GLN A 146 -3.85 20.05 6.70
CA GLN A 146 -2.96 21.09 7.20
C GLN A 146 -3.51 21.62 8.53
N ASP A 147 -2.66 21.63 9.56
CA ASP A 147 -2.99 22.06 10.92
C ASP A 147 -4.31 21.49 11.48
N PRO A 148 -4.54 20.15 11.40
CA PRO A 148 -5.79 19.55 11.85
C PRO A 148 -6.13 19.89 13.32
N ASP A 149 -5.15 20.17 14.18
CA ASP A 149 -5.40 20.50 15.59
C ASP A 149 -6.33 21.72 15.79
N LYS A 150 -6.35 22.67 14.84
CA LYS A 150 -7.22 23.86 14.90
C LYS A 150 -8.71 23.51 14.72
N ASP A 151 -8.96 22.40 14.04
CA ASP A 151 -10.22 22.01 13.43
C ASP A 151 -10.84 20.80 14.14
N ILE A 152 -10.15 20.25 15.15
CA ILE A 152 -10.50 19.00 15.84
C ILE A 152 -11.89 19.02 16.48
N ARG A 153 -12.41 20.18 16.88
CA ARG A 153 -13.73 20.26 17.53
C ARG A 153 -14.89 20.23 16.55
N ASP A 154 -14.64 20.68 15.33
CA ASP A 154 -15.69 21.03 14.39
C ASP A 154 -15.87 19.94 13.32
N TYR A 155 -14.82 19.15 13.05
CA TYR A 155 -14.84 18.15 11.99
C TYR A 155 -14.43 16.77 12.49
N TRP A 156 -15.32 15.78 12.31
CA TRP A 156 -15.08 14.40 12.71
C TRP A 156 -13.90 13.78 11.95
N GLN A 157 -13.69 14.18 10.69
CA GLN A 157 -12.59 13.71 9.86
C GLN A 157 -11.23 14.01 10.50
N VAL A 158 -11.14 15.21 11.05
CA VAL A 158 -9.96 15.73 11.73
C VAL A 158 -9.73 15.00 13.06
N GLN A 159 -10.82 14.74 13.81
CA GLN A 159 -10.76 13.91 15.01
C GLN A 159 -10.23 12.51 14.69
N ASN A 160 -10.77 11.88 13.64
CA ASN A 160 -10.39 10.52 13.25
C ASN A 160 -8.94 10.46 12.78
N LEU A 161 -8.48 11.43 11.97
CA LEU A 161 -7.08 11.55 11.56
C LEU A 161 -6.15 11.65 12.77
N LEU A 162 -6.42 12.57 13.70
CA LEU A 162 -5.56 12.77 14.87
C LEU A 162 -5.61 11.57 15.82
N THR A 163 -6.75 10.91 15.93
CA THR A 163 -6.89 9.66 16.71
C THR A 163 -6.06 8.54 16.08
N PHE A 164 -6.11 8.38 14.75
CA PHE A 164 -5.30 7.39 14.03
C PHE A 164 -3.81 7.64 14.22
N VAL A 165 -3.35 8.88 14.01
CA VAL A 165 -1.95 9.28 14.23
C VAL A 165 -1.51 8.97 15.66
N THR A 166 -2.36 9.28 16.64
CA THR A 166 -2.05 9.03 18.06
C THR A 166 -1.90 7.53 18.33
N PHE A 167 -2.82 6.72 17.79
CA PHE A 167 -2.79 5.27 17.90
C PHE A 167 -1.51 4.66 17.31
N ILE A 168 -1.17 5.01 16.07
CA ILE A 168 0.03 4.42 15.41
C ILE A 168 1.36 4.88 16.05
N GLN A 169 1.38 6.05 16.68
CA GLN A 169 2.58 6.58 17.33
C GLN A 169 2.80 6.05 18.74
N ASN A 170 1.71 5.84 19.49
CA ASN A 170 1.80 5.55 20.92
C ASN A 170 1.45 4.11 21.29
N ASP A 171 0.53 3.49 20.53
CA ASP A 171 -0.04 2.19 20.90
C ASP A 171 0.54 1.05 20.04
N LEU A 172 0.82 1.30 18.75
CA LEU A 172 1.53 0.33 17.93
C LEU A 172 2.99 0.20 18.34
N ARG A 173 3.45 -1.04 18.48
CA ARG A 173 4.85 -1.32 18.81
C ARG A 173 5.67 -1.52 17.54
N TRP A 174 6.79 -0.79 17.51
CA TRP A 174 7.77 -0.75 16.44
C TRP A 174 9.11 -1.31 16.94
N ILE A 175 9.82 -2.04 16.08
CA ILE A 175 11.14 -2.60 16.35
C ILE A 175 12.12 -2.00 15.34
N GLU A 176 13.30 -1.61 15.79
CA GLU A 176 14.36 -1.10 14.91
C GLU A 176 14.69 -2.14 13.83
N ALA A 177 14.75 -1.71 12.57
CA ALA A 177 15.11 -2.60 11.47
C ALA A 177 16.60 -2.97 11.54
N GLU A 178 16.93 -4.23 11.22
CA GLU A 178 18.31 -4.76 11.24
C GLU A 178 19.12 -4.42 9.98
#